data_AF-A0A7S2CFR8-F1
#
_entry.id   AF-A0A7S2CFR8-F1
#
_cell.length_a   1.000
_cell.length_b   1.000
_cell.length_c   1.000
_cell.angle_alpha   90.00
_cell.angle_beta   90.00
_cell.angle_gamma   90.00
#
_symmetry.space_group_name_H-M   'P 1'
#
loop_
_entity.id
_entity.type
_entity.pdbx_description
1 polymer ?
#
loop_
_entity_poly.entity_id
_entity_poly.type
_entity_poly.pdbx_seq_one_letter_code
_entity_poly.pdbx_strand_id
1 'polypeptide(L)'
;PDSSHKLTLKQACGMLEDLIKLYQAPDFQHKMSQLYAESATEDELEASVAAAGLKQGSMIFDKAVVERRRELCMPLQAKVIPQYGFEATQAGVLKSYAAC
;
A
#
# COMPACT_ATOMS: atom_id res chain seq x y z
N PRO A 1 -18.33 -11.12 -18.71
CA PRO A 1 -18.48 -10.66 -17.31
C PRO A 1 -18.28 -9.15 -17.23
N ASP A 2 -19.31 -8.46 -16.76
CA ASP A 2 -19.58 -7.03 -16.94
C ASP A 2 -18.44 -6.12 -16.46
N SER A 3 -17.81 -5.41 -17.39
CA SER A 3 -16.57 -4.66 -17.20
C SER A 3 -16.80 -3.17 -16.95
N SER A 4 -17.75 -2.80 -16.10
CA SER A 4 -17.97 -1.39 -15.79
C SER A 4 -18.74 -1.15 -14.48
N HIS A 5 -18.32 -1.74 -13.36
CA HIS A 5 -18.76 -1.22 -12.06
C HIS A 5 -18.09 0.15 -11.86
N LYS A 6 -18.80 1.23 -12.20
CA LYS A 6 -18.33 2.62 -12.02
C LYS A 6 -18.83 3.14 -10.70
N LEU A 7 -17.93 3.76 -9.92
CA LEU A 7 -18.33 4.45 -8.71
C LEU A 7 -18.96 5.79 -9.09
N THR A 8 -20.06 6.12 -8.43
CA THR A 8 -20.51 7.52 -8.40
C THR A 8 -19.50 8.36 -7.61
N LEU A 9 -19.48 9.68 -7.84
CA LEU A 9 -18.62 10.59 -7.06
C LEU A 9 -18.82 10.42 -5.54
N LYS A 10 -20.09 10.27 -5.11
CA LYS A 10 -20.42 10.05 -3.69
C LYS A 10 -19.81 8.75 -3.15
N GLN A 11 -19.84 7.67 -3.93
CA GLN A 11 -19.25 6.40 -3.54
C GLN A 11 -17.72 6.46 -3.53
N ALA A 12 -17.11 7.13 -4.51
CA ALA A 12 -15.66 7.32 -4.55
C ALA A 12 -15.17 8.13 -3.33
N CYS A 13 -15.84 9.24 -3.01
CA CYS A 13 -15.57 10.02 -1.80
C CYS A 13 -15.74 9.17 -0.52
N GLY A 14 -16.85 8.45 -0.39
CA GLY A 14 -17.08 7.59 0.78
C GLY A 14 -16.01 6.51 0.95
N MET A 15 -15.63 5.85 -0.16
CA MET A 15 -14.60 4.81 -0.14
C MET A 15 -13.24 5.38 0.29
N LEU A 16 -12.89 6.58 -0.21
CA LEU A 16 -11.67 7.27 0.20
C LEU A 16 -11.71 7.65 1.68
N GLU A 17 -12.82 8.20 2.17
CA GLU A 17 -12.98 8.54 3.59
C GLU A 17 -12.82 7.32 4.50
N ASP A 18 -13.42 6.18 4.14
CA ASP A 18 -13.34 4.97 4.93
C ASP A 18 -11.93 4.35 4.92
N LEU A 19 -11.25 4.36 3.77
CA LEU A 19 -9.84 3.98 3.68
C LEU A 19 -8.95 4.91 4.50
N ILE A 20 -9.17 6.23 4.42
CA ILE A 20 -8.41 7.23 5.18
C ILE A 20 -8.57 7.00 6.68
N LYS A 21 -9.79 6.76 7.19
CA LYS A 21 -10.01 6.46 8.61
C LYS A 21 -9.19 5.26 9.08
N LEU A 22 -9.17 4.17 8.29
CA LEU A 22 -8.37 2.99 8.63
C LEU A 22 -6.87 3.25 8.58
N TYR A 23 -6.41 4.01 7.58
CA TYR A 23 -5.00 4.37 7.48
C TYR A 23 -4.58 5.39 8.54
N GLN A 24 -5.47 6.26 9.03
CA GLN A 24 -5.16 7.19 10.12
C GLN A 24 -5.11 6.53 11.49
N ALA A 25 -5.47 5.24 11.61
CA ALA A 25 -5.38 4.52 12.87
C ALA A 25 -3.93 4.55 13.41
N PRO A 26 -3.70 4.93 14.68
CA PRO A 26 -2.36 5.06 15.24
C PRO A 26 -1.50 3.80 15.09
N ASP A 27 -2.08 2.62 15.32
CA ASP A 27 -1.39 1.34 15.17
C ASP A 27 -0.92 1.09 13.74
N PHE A 28 -1.71 1.49 12.75
CA PHE A 28 -1.33 1.36 11.34
C PHE A 28 -0.23 2.34 10.99
N GLN A 29 -0.36 3.61 11.40
CA GLN A 29 0.65 4.64 11.16
C GLN A 29 1.99 4.28 11.82
N HIS A 30 1.95 3.73 13.05
CA HIS A 30 3.13 3.24 13.74
C HIS A 30 3.82 2.12 12.96
N LYS A 31 3.08 1.09 12.53
CA LYS A 31 3.62 -0.02 11.73
C LYS A 31 4.18 0.44 10.38
N MET A 32 3.49 1.37 9.72
CA MET A 32 3.93 1.91 8.44
C MET A 32 5.22 2.73 8.60
N SER A 33 5.31 3.53 9.67
CA SER A 33 6.50 4.33 9.97
C SER A 33 7.69 3.43 10.34
N GLN A 34 7.45 2.39 11.13
CA GLN A 34 8.45 1.39 11.46
C GLN A 34 8.98 0.68 10.21
N LEU A 35 8.10 0.26 9.30
CA LEU A 35 8.49 -0.39 8.05
C LEU A 35 9.43 0.48 7.20
N TYR A 36 9.13 1.78 7.07
CA TYR A 36 10.01 2.69 6.33
C TYR A 36 11.31 3.01 7.07
N ALA A 37 11.28 3.07 8.41
CA ALA A 37 12.48 3.26 9.21
C ALA A 37 13.42 2.05 9.11
N GLU A 38 12.88 0.83 9.19
CA GLU A 38 13.63 -0.42 9.02
C GLU A 38 14.31 -0.48 7.65
N SER A 39 13.59 -0.12 6.58
CA SER A 39 14.20 -0.08 5.24
C SER A 39 15.28 0.97 5.09
N ALA A 40 15.14 2.13 5.73
CA ALA A 40 16.19 3.14 5.72
C ALA A 40 17.46 2.65 6.45
N THR A 41 17.30 1.90 7.56
CA THR A 41 18.44 1.32 8.27
C THR A 41 19.08 0.15 7.53
N GLU A 42 18.29 -0.66 6.81
CA GLU A 42 18.78 -1.71 5.91
C GLU A 42 19.60 -1.07 4.78
N ASP A 43 19.12 0.01 4.16
CA ASP A 43 19.84 0.77 3.15
C ASP A 43 21.14 1.39 3.68
N GLU A 44 21.15 1.93 4.92
CA GLU A 44 22.36 2.48 5.56
C GLU A 44 23.39 1.39 5.89
N LEU A 45 22.94 0.23 6.38
CA LEU A 45 23.79 -0.92 6.63
C LEU A 45 24.34 -1.48 5.31
N GLU A 46 23.48 -1.69 4.31
CA GLU A 46 23.90 -2.12 2.97
C GLU A 46 24.82 -1.11 2.32
N ALA A 47 24.60 0.20 2.45
CA ALA A 47 25.52 1.23 1.96
C ALA A 47 26.88 1.19 2.67
N SER A 48 26.89 0.93 3.99
CA SER A 48 28.15 0.74 4.74
C SER A 48 28.91 -0.52 4.30
N VAL A 49 28.20 -1.58 3.89
CA VAL A 49 28.78 -2.82 3.34
C VAL A 49 29.19 -2.63 1.87
N ALA A 50 28.41 -1.87 1.08
CA ALA A 50 28.65 -1.58 -0.33
C ALA A 50 29.78 -0.57 -0.55
N ALA A 51 30.06 0.30 0.44
CA ALA A 51 31.28 1.10 0.51
C ALA A 51 32.55 0.23 0.50
N ALA A 52 32.45 -1.07 0.83
CA ALA A 52 33.50 -2.07 0.62
C ALA A 52 33.63 -2.55 -0.85
N GLY A 53 32.90 -1.96 -1.79
CA GLY A 53 33.29 -1.93 -3.21
C GLY A 53 32.36 -2.59 -4.23
N LEU A 54 31.07 -2.81 -3.97
CA LEU A 54 30.16 -3.35 -5.01
C LEU A 54 28.74 -2.78 -4.95
N LYS A 55 28.35 -2.21 -6.10
CA LYS A 55 27.02 -1.85 -6.62
C LYS A 55 26.49 -0.43 -6.39
N GLN A 56 26.00 0.07 -7.52
CA GLN A 56 25.49 1.39 -7.82
C GLN A 56 24.14 1.58 -7.14
N GLY A 57 24.09 2.54 -6.21
CA GLY A 57 22.87 2.95 -5.52
C GLY A 57 21.77 3.27 -6.51
N SER A 58 20.66 2.58 -6.39
CA SER A 58 19.46 2.86 -7.16
C SER A 58 18.38 3.25 -6.16
N MET A 59 17.81 4.45 -6.32
CA MET A 59 16.56 4.86 -5.66
C MET A 59 15.38 4.03 -6.20
N ILE A 60 15.44 2.71 -6.03
CA ILE A 60 14.38 1.80 -6.40
C ILE A 60 13.79 1.37 -5.07
N PHE A 61 12.52 1.74 -4.86
CA PHE A 61 11.68 1.16 -3.80
C PHE A 61 12.01 -0.32 -3.67
N ASP A 62 12.71 -0.70 -2.60
CA ASP A 62 13.11 -2.07 -2.38
C ASP A 62 11.86 -2.94 -2.51
N LYS A 63 11.95 -3.96 -3.36
CA LYS A 63 10.85 -4.88 -3.63
C LYS A 63 10.29 -5.44 -2.31
N ALA A 64 11.14 -5.69 -1.32
CA ALA A 64 10.73 -6.16 -0.01
C ALA A 64 9.87 -5.13 0.74
N VAL A 65 10.18 -3.83 0.64
CA VAL A 65 9.38 -2.74 1.22
C VAL A 65 8.00 -2.65 0.56
N VAL A 66 7.95 -2.80 -0.77
CA VAL A 66 6.69 -2.81 -1.52
C VAL A 66 5.80 -3.99 -1.13
N GLU A 67 6.40 -5.17 -0.94
CA GLU A 67 5.69 -6.39 -0.50
C GLU A 67 5.18 -6.25 0.95
N ARG A 68 6.03 -5.84 1.90
CA ARG A 68 5.62 -5.60 3.30
C ARG A 68 4.52 -4.54 3.42
N ARG A 69 4.62 -3.45 2.64
CA ARG A 69 3.59 -2.40 2.62
C ARG A 69 2.25 -2.94 2.13
N ARG A 70 2.28 -3.77 1.09
CA ARG A 70 1.08 -4.44 0.57
C ARG A 70 0.46 -5.34 1.62
N GLU A 71 1.25 -6.16 2.32
CA GLU A 71 0.75 -7.02 3.40
C GLU A 71 0.09 -6.22 4.52
N LEU A 72 0.64 -5.05 4.84
CA LEU A 72 0.07 -4.17 5.86
C LEU A 72 -1.25 -3.51 5.40
N CYS A 73 -1.36 -3.10 4.13
CA CYS A 73 -2.54 -2.43 3.59
C CYS A 73 -3.69 -3.37 3.21
N MET A 74 -3.39 -4.58 2.69
CA MET A 74 -4.39 -5.48 2.12
C MET A 74 -5.52 -5.86 3.10
N PRO A 75 -5.26 -6.19 4.38
CA PRO A 75 -6.33 -6.49 5.34
C PRO A 75 -7.28 -5.32 5.61
N LEU A 76 -6.79 -4.07 5.49
CA LEU A 76 -7.62 -2.87 5.66
C LEU A 76 -8.45 -2.63 4.40
N GLN A 77 -7.83 -2.73 3.22
CA GLN A 77 -8.51 -2.62 1.93
C GLN A 77 -9.61 -3.68 1.78
N ALA A 78 -9.36 -4.91 2.21
CA ALA A 78 -10.30 -6.03 2.20
C ALA A 78 -11.54 -5.79 3.08
N LYS A 79 -11.48 -4.89 4.07
CA LYS A 79 -12.64 -4.50 4.88
C LYS A 79 -13.52 -3.46 4.20
N VAL A 80 -12.94 -2.57 3.40
CA VAL A 80 -13.63 -1.42 2.84
C VAL A 80 -14.16 -1.72 1.43
N ILE A 81 -13.28 -2.18 0.56
CA ILE A 81 -13.54 -2.27 -0.88
C ILE A 81 -14.77 -3.14 -1.24
N PRO A 82 -15.06 -4.26 -0.55
CA PRO A 82 -16.29 -5.03 -0.77
C PRO A 82 -17.59 -4.26 -0.52
N GLN A 83 -17.57 -3.26 0.37
CA GLN A 83 -18.74 -2.42 0.64
C GLN A 83 -19.08 -1.54 -0.57
N TYR A 84 -18.13 -1.36 -1.48
CA TYR A 84 -18.25 -0.56 -2.70
C TYR A 84 -18.33 -1.42 -3.97
N GLY A 85 -18.58 -2.73 -3.83
CA GLY A 85 -18.88 -3.61 -4.96
C GLY A 85 -17.69 -4.29 -5.64
N PHE A 86 -16.50 -4.26 -5.04
CA PHE A 86 -15.33 -4.98 -5.57
C PHE A 86 -14.86 -6.10 -4.66
N GLU A 87 -14.13 -7.05 -5.22
CA GLU A 87 -13.62 -8.20 -4.48
C GLU A 87 -12.60 -7.78 -3.40
N ALA A 88 -12.56 -8.52 -2.28
CA ALA A 88 -11.56 -8.37 -1.22
C ALA A 88 -10.17 -8.92 -1.63
N THR A 89 -9.72 -8.58 -2.83
CA THR A 89 -8.51 -9.10 -3.46
C THR A 89 -7.71 -7.95 -4.06
N GLN A 90 -6.44 -8.20 -4.39
CA GLN A 90 -5.64 -7.23 -5.14
C GLN A 90 -6.30 -6.85 -6.47
N ALA A 91 -6.94 -7.80 -7.15
CA ALA A 91 -7.65 -7.53 -8.39
C ALA A 91 -8.84 -6.58 -8.15
N GLY A 92 -9.55 -6.74 -7.03
CA GLY A 92 -10.62 -5.82 -6.62
C GLY A 92 -10.11 -4.41 -6.32
N VAL A 93 -8.95 -4.28 -5.64
CA VAL A 93 -8.29 -2.97 -5.40
C VAL A 93 -7.93 -2.27 -6.70
N LEU A 94 -7.37 -2.99 -7.67
CA LEU A 94 -7.02 -2.40 -8.97
C LEU A 94 -8.26 -1.98 -9.75
N LYS A 95 -9.32 -2.80 -9.72
CA LYS A 95 -10.61 -2.46 -10.32
C LYS A 95 -11.25 -1.24 -9.67
N SER A 96 -11.15 -1.09 -8.34
CA SER A 96 -11.72 0.07 -7.63
C SER A 96 -11.01 1.36 -7.99
N TYR A 97 -9.69 1.32 -8.22
CA TYR A 97 -8.93 2.48 -8.69
C TYR A 97 -9.33 2.89 -10.12
N ALA A 98 -9.54 1.92 -11.01
CA ALA A 98 -9.97 2.17 -12.39
C ALA A 98 -11.45 2.59 -12.53
N ALA A 99 -12.23 2.45 -11.45
CA ALA A 99 -13.65 2.77 -11.39
C ALA A 99 -13.95 4.19 -10.88
N CYS A 100 -12.93 4.90 -10.39
CA CYS A 100 -12.98 6.31 -9.98
C CYS A 100 -12.83 7.27 -11.17
#